data_AF-A0A1F8TJB3-F1
#
_entry.id   AF-A0A1F8TJB3-F1
#
_cell.length_a   1.000
_cell.length_b   1.000
_cell.length_c   1.000
_cell.angle_alpha   90.00
_cell.angle_beta   90.00
_cell.angle_gamma   90.00
#
_symmetry.space_group_name_H-M   'P 1'
#
loop_
_entity.id
_entity.type
_entity.pdbx_description
1 polymer ?
#
loop_
_entity_poly.entity_id
_entity_poly.type
_entity_poly.pdbx_seq_one_letter_code
_entity_poly.pdbx_strand_id
1 'polypeptide(L)' 'MDQPRIHLRTMLMAGAPFREAIFPYGPFVMNTQEEIQQALTDLRNGTFVQSEAESVTSSQNNARLPGGSPEPLACPTAWE' A
#
# COMPACT_ATOMS: atom_id res chain seq x y z
N MET A 1 -1.38 -45.87 -20.57
CA MET A 1 -1.90 -44.65 -21.24
C MET A 1 -1.98 -43.58 -20.18
N ASP A 2 -1.00 -42.68 -20.14
CA ASP A 2 -1.01 -41.52 -19.24
C ASP A 2 -1.88 -40.44 -19.89
N GLN A 3 -2.88 -39.94 -19.18
CA GLN A 3 -3.76 -38.87 -19.66
C GLN A 3 -3.23 -37.54 -19.12
N PRO A 4 -2.96 -36.54 -19.99
CA PRO A 4 -2.50 -35.25 -19.50
C PRO A 4 -3.62 -34.55 -18.74
N ARG A 5 -3.40 -34.25 -17.45
CA ARG A 5 -4.29 -33.36 -16.69
C ARG A 5 -3.97 -31.92 -17.03
N ILE A 6 -4.91 -31.23 -17.65
CA ILE A 6 -4.79 -29.80 -17.95
C ILE A 6 -5.36 -29.02 -16.76
N HIS A 7 -4.54 -28.18 -16.13
CA HIS A 7 -4.94 -27.36 -15.00
C HIS A 7 -5.16 -25.91 -15.45
N LEU A 8 -6.34 -25.36 -15.11
CA LEU A 8 -6.70 -23.97 -15.42
C LEU A 8 -6.45 -23.09 -14.18
N ARG A 9 -5.66 -22.02 -14.36
CA ARG A 9 -5.45 -20.98 -13.34
C ARG A 9 -6.06 -19.67 -13.83
N THR A 10 -7.09 -19.21 -13.14
CA THR A 10 -7.82 -17.99 -13.49
C THR A 10 -7.96 -17.08 -12.27
N MET A 11 -8.13 -15.79 -12.54
CA MET A 11 -8.50 -14.80 -11.54
C MET A 11 -9.72 -14.03 -12.07
N LEU A 12 -10.78 -13.98 -11.28
CA LEU A 12 -11.97 -13.20 -11.58
C LEU A 12 -11.92 -11.91 -10.76
N MET A 13 -12.01 -10.78 -11.44
CA MET A 13 -12.10 -9.45 -10.84
C MET A 13 -13.42 -8.83 -11.30
N ALA A 14 -14.18 -8.26 -10.37
CA ALA A 14 -15.38 -7.48 -10.66
C ALA A 14 -15.33 -6.19 -9.87
N GLY A 15 -15.79 -5.09 -10.46
CA GLY A 15 -15.80 -3.77 -9.85
C GLY A 15 -17.05 -2.99 -10.25
N ALA A 16 -17.47 -2.05 -9.41
CA ALA A 16 -18.51 -1.10 -9.76
C ALA A 16 -18.00 -0.15 -10.87
N PRO A 17 -18.87 0.27 -11.81
CA PRO A 17 -18.45 1.16 -12.88
C PRO A 17 -18.00 2.51 -12.30
N PHE A 18 -16.80 2.93 -12.68
CA PHE A 18 -16.35 4.30 -12.45
C PHE A 18 -17.19 5.24 -13.31
N ARG A 19 -17.85 6.22 -12.68
CA ARG A 19 -18.72 7.22 -13.34
C ARG A 19 -18.00 8.55 -13.58
N GLU A 20 -16.68 8.52 -13.57
CA GLU A 20 -15.82 9.68 -13.74
C GLU A 20 -15.15 9.63 -15.12
N ALA A 21 -14.70 10.78 -15.61
CA ALA A 21 -13.97 10.84 -16.86
C ALA A 21 -12.61 10.18 -16.69
N ILE A 22 -12.21 9.32 -17.63
CA ILE A 22 -10.93 8.61 -17.55
C ILE A 22 -10.10 9.01 -18.77
N PHE A 23 -8.95 9.61 -18.52
CA PHE A 23 -7.96 9.98 -19.52
C PHE A 23 -6.66 9.18 -19.29
N PRO A 24 -6.50 8.03 -19.96
CA PRO A 24 -5.29 7.22 -19.84
C PRO A 24 -4.20 7.74 -20.77
N TYR A 25 -2.99 7.95 -20.24
CA TYR A 25 -1.79 8.29 -21.00
C TYR A 25 -0.56 7.55 -20.45
N GLY A 26 -0.27 6.39 -21.05
CA GLY A 26 0.85 5.54 -20.65
C GLY A 26 0.75 5.11 -19.18
N PRO A 27 1.73 5.42 -18.33
CA PRO A 27 1.69 5.06 -16.90
C PRO A 27 0.79 5.98 -16.05
N PHE A 28 0.17 7.01 -16.64
CA PHE A 28 -0.67 7.97 -15.94
C PHE A 28 -2.14 7.81 -16.32
N VAL A 29 -3.02 7.90 -15.33
CA VAL A 29 -4.48 7.92 -15.53
C VAL A 29 -5.02 9.07 -14.68
N MET A 30 -5.69 10.02 -15.32
CA MET A 30 -6.27 11.22 -14.68
C MET A 30 -7.69 11.48 -15.21
N ASN A 31 -8.35 12.53 -14.71
CA ASN A 31 -9.69 12.90 -15.13
C ASN A 31 -9.72 13.85 -16.33
N THR A 32 -8.64 14.61 -16.57
CA THR A 32 -8.56 15.60 -17.66
C THR A 32 -7.22 15.56 -18.40
N GLN A 33 -7.14 16.24 -19.54
CA GLN A 33 -5.93 16.33 -20.36
C GLN A 33 -4.88 17.24 -19.71
N GLU A 34 -5.30 18.33 -19.06
CA GLU A 34 -4.43 19.29 -18.39
C GLU A 34 -3.67 18.63 -17.23
N GLU A 35 -4.35 17.76 -16.48
CA GLU A 35 -3.74 16.97 -15.40
C GLU A 35 -2.66 16.01 -15.93
N ILE A 36 -2.90 15.39 -17.09
CA ILE A 36 -1.87 14.55 -17.75
C ILE A 36 -0.65 15.39 -18.13
N GLN A 37 -0.84 16.59 -18.68
CA GLN A 37 0.27 17.48 -19.02
C GLN A 37 1.06 17.91 -17.78
N GLN A 38 0.37 18.19 -16.67
CA GLN A 38 1.00 18.50 -15.40
C GLN A 38 1.81 17.29 -14.88
N ALA A 39 1.22 16.10 -14.85
CA ALA A 39 1.91 14.88 -14.41
C ALA A 39 3.15 14.56 -15.24
N LEU A 40 3.09 14.76 -16.56
CA LEU A 40 4.26 14.62 -17.44
C LEU A 40 5.33 15.67 -17.13
N THR A 41 4.93 16.89 -16.81
CA THR A 41 5.84 17.98 -16.42
C THR A 41 6.51 17.65 -15.09
N ASP A 42 5.76 17.18 -14.10
CA ASP A 42 6.26 16.80 -12.78
C ASP A 42 7.20 15.59 -12.86
N LEU A 43 6.91 14.63 -13.75
CA LEU A 43 7.81 13.52 -14.04
C LEU A 43 9.12 14.02 -14.63
N ARG A 44 9.06 14.91 -15.63
CA ARG A 44 10.25 15.51 -16.26
C ARG A 44 11.08 16.32 -15.26
N ASN A 45 10.42 16.97 -14.31
CA ASN A 45 11.05 17.74 -13.24
C ASN A 45 11.57 16.87 -12.08
N GLY A 46 11.22 15.57 -12.05
CA GLY A 46 11.61 14.65 -10.97
C GLY A 46 10.83 14.83 -9.66
N THR A 47 9.80 15.68 -9.65
CA THR A 47 9.00 16.00 -8.44
C THR A 47 7.78 15.08 -8.28
N PHE A 48 7.52 14.20 -9.26
CA PHE A 48 6.36 13.31 -9.24
C PHE A 48 6.34 12.35 -8.02
N VAL A 49 7.51 11.96 -7.52
CA VAL A 49 7.61 11.07 -6.35
C VAL A 49 7.83 11.92 -5.11
N GLN A 50 6.76 12.15 -4.35
CA GLN A 50 6.89 12.59 -2.97
C GLN A 50 7.19 11.34 -2.13
N SER A 51 8.45 11.18 -1.73
CA SER A 51 8.82 10.17 -0.75
C SER A 51 8.34 10.60 0.64
N GLU A 52 7.02 10.70 0.83
CA GLU A 52 6.41 10.72 2.16
C GLU A 52 6.44 9.31 2.76
N ALA A 53 7.65 8.74 2.84
CA ALA A 53 7.94 7.57 3.68
C ALA A 53 8.19 7.98 5.14
N GLU A 54 7.95 9.24 5.50
CA GLU A 54 8.12 9.74 6.85
C GLU A 54 6.77 9.86 7.58
N SER A 55 6.57 8.91 8.50
CA SER A 55 5.86 9.09 9.76
C SER A 55 4.33 9.00 9.79
N VAL A 56 3.76 7.91 9.27
CA VAL A 56 2.76 7.23 10.12
C VAL A 56 3.54 6.57 11.26
N THR A 57 3.98 7.38 12.23
CA THR A 57 4.37 6.89 13.55
C THR A 57 3.12 6.27 14.13
N SER A 58 3.01 4.95 13.94
CA SER A 58 2.22 4.09 14.78
C SER A 58 2.41 4.53 16.23
N SER A 59 1.33 4.94 16.87
CA SER A 59 1.16 4.79 18.30
C SER A 59 2.21 5.51 19.17
N GLN A 60 2.26 6.84 19.16
CA GLN A 60 2.56 7.56 20.40
C GLN A 60 1.26 7.63 21.23
N ASN A 61 0.84 6.46 21.74
CA ASN A 61 -0.12 6.39 22.84
C ASN A 61 0.53 7.10 24.04
N ASN A 62 -0.02 8.24 24.43
CA ASN A 62 0.21 8.85 25.73
C ASN A 62 -0.21 7.85 26.82
N ALA A 63 0.75 7.09 27.33
CA ALA A 63 0.66 6.43 28.62
C ALA A 63 1.82 6.91 29.48
N ARG A 64 1.62 8.08 30.09
CA ARG A 64 2.39 8.48 31.28
C ARG A 64 2.01 7.52 32.42
N LEU A 65 2.90 6.61 32.81
CA LEU A 65 2.89 6.01 34.15
C LEU A 65 4.19 6.39 34.87
N PRO A 66 4.15 7.20 35.94
CA PRO A 66 5.31 7.44 36.77
C PRO A 66 5.53 6.27 37.73
N GLY A 67 6.72 5.68 37.69
CA GLY A 67 7.28 4.89 38.78
C GLY A 67 6.80 3.45 38.87
N GLY A 68 7.63 2.53 38.38
CA GLY A 68 7.60 1.11 38.71
C GLY A 68 9.00 0.55 38.48
N SER A 69 9.63 0.07 39.54
CA SER A 69 10.95 -0.57 39.55
C SER A 69 11.06 -1.73 38.54
N PRO A 70 12.22 -2.00 37.94
CA PRO A 70 12.38 -3.17 37.07
C PRO A 70 12.33 -4.45 37.90
N GLU A 71 11.28 -5.26 37.75
CA GLU A 71 11.27 -6.65 38.22
C GLU A 71 12.04 -7.54 37.22
N PRO A 72 13.09 -8.25 37.64
CA PRO A 72 13.84 -9.13 36.76
C PRO A 72 13.30 -10.57 36.83
N LEU A 73 13.29 -11.24 35.67
CA LEU A 73 13.26 -12.70 35.49
C LEU A 73 11.94 -13.44 35.79
N ALA A 74 11.14 -13.62 34.74
CA ALA A 74 10.47 -14.90 34.50
C ALA A 74 10.21 -15.07 33.00
N CYS A 75 11.04 -15.85 32.31
CA CYS A 75 10.59 -16.58 31.13
C CYS A 75 10.09 -17.93 31.62
N PRO A 76 8.78 -18.15 31.80
CA PRO A 76 8.27 -19.50 31.94
C PRO A 76 8.15 -20.09 30.54
N THR A 77 9.08 -20.97 30.23
CA THR A 77 8.87 -22.12 29.37
C THR A 77 7.45 -22.68 29.57
N ALA A 78 6.57 -22.56 28.57
CA ALA A 78 5.32 -23.35 28.44
C ALA A 78 4.66 -23.06 27.09
N TRP A 79 5.13 -23.72 26.03
CA TRP A 79 4.34 -23.94 24.81
C TRP A 79 3.76 -25.37 24.93
N GLU A 80 2.60 -25.48 25.57
CA GLU A 80 1.65 -26.56 25.30
C GLU A 80 0.65 -26.08 24.25
#